data_AF-A0A4U0W0B6-F1
#
_entry.id   AF-A0A4U0W0B6-F1
#
_cell.length_a   1.000
_cell.length_b   1.000
_cell.length_c   1.000
_cell.angle_alpha   90.00
_cell.angle_beta   90.00
_cell.angle_gamma   90.00
#
_symmetry.space_group_name_H-M   'P 1'
#
loop_
_entity.id
_entity.type
_entity.pdbx_description
1 polymer ?
#
loop_
_entity_poly.entity_id
_entity_poly.type
_entity_poly.pdbx_seq_one_letter_code
_entity_poly.pdbx_strand_id
1 'polypeptide(L)'
;MLGRLLVVLSSLALLHSAYAAWHARVNAKIAGIHLDRRMGTAVPTEVALEACLSFLFLLVGILWTAPTLKGVSYASEMSNRTVDTADSGLGTMNLRHRGSILFAPEPQPAAKKR
;
A
#
# COMPACT_ATOMS: atom_id res chain seq x y z
N MET A 1 -7.12 2.96 -3.38
CA MET A 1 -7.07 2.17 -4.63
C MET A 1 -6.43 2.93 -5.78
N LEU A 2 -6.76 4.21 -5.99
CA LEU A 2 -6.21 5.03 -7.08
C LEU A 2 -4.67 5.10 -7.10
N GLY A 3 -4.01 5.34 -5.96
CA GLY A 3 -2.54 5.35 -5.89
C GLY A 3 -1.90 4.03 -6.33
N ARG A 4 -2.49 2.88 -5.95
CA ARG A 4 -2.02 1.56 -6.37
C ARG A 4 -2.19 1.33 -7.87
N LEU A 5 -3.31 1.79 -8.46
CA LEU A 5 -3.51 1.74 -9.91
C LEU A 5 -2.47 2.59 -10.65
N LEU A 6 -2.19 3.80 -10.14
CA LEU A 6 -1.16 4.67 -10.70
C LEU A 6 0.22 4.01 -10.65
N VAL A 7 0.57 3.36 -9.54
CA VAL A 7 1.83 2.59 -9.41
C VAL A 7 1.90 1.47 -10.44
N VAL A 8 0.83 0.70 -10.64
CA VAL A 8 0.83 -0.40 -11.63
C VAL A 8 0.97 0.13 -13.05
N LEU A 9 0.19 1.15 -13.42
CA LEU A 9 0.23 1.73 -14.77
C LEU A 9 1.58 2.39 -15.07
N SER A 10 2.12 3.17 -14.13
CA SER A 10 3.43 3.79 -14.29
C SER A 10 4.57 2.77 -14.34
N SER A 11 4.48 1.68 -13.57
CA SER A 11 5.44 0.56 -13.67
C SER A 11 5.41 -0.10 -15.04
N LEU A 12 4.22 -0.33 -15.61
CA LEU A 12 4.07 -0.87 -16.96
C LEU A 12 4.59 0.09 -18.03
N ALA A 13 4.31 1.39 -17.90
CA ALA A 13 4.84 2.42 -18.80
C ALA A 13 6.38 2.51 -18.72
N LEU A 14 6.94 2.42 -17.50
CA LEU A 14 8.39 2.41 -17.32
C LEU A 14 9.02 1.16 -17.95
N LEU A 15 8.40 -0.01 -17.79
CA LEU A 15 8.82 -1.24 -18.45
C LEU A 15 8.72 -1.13 -19.98
N HIS A 16 7.67 -0.49 -20.49
CA HIS A 16 7.51 -0.21 -21.92
C HIS A 16 8.64 0.69 -22.44
N SER A 17 8.96 1.77 -21.74
CA SER A 17 10.07 2.66 -22.13
C SER A 17 11.43 1.94 -22.12
N ALA A 18 11.64 1.00 -21.19
CA ALA A 18 12.84 0.17 -21.15
C ALA A 18 12.93 -0.76 -22.38
N TYR A 19 11.81 -1.37 -22.78
CA TYR A 19 11.73 -2.19 -24.00
C TYR A 19 11.98 -1.34 -25.25
N ALA A 20 11.39 -0.15 -25.35
CA ALA A 20 11.60 0.77 -26.46
C ALA A 20 13.06 1.23 -26.57
N ALA A 21 13.72 1.54 -25.44
CA ALA A 21 15.13 1.90 -25.40
C ALA A 21 16.04 0.75 -25.87
N TRP A 22 15.72 -0.48 -25.46
CA TRP A 22 16.42 -1.68 -25.94
C TRP A 22 16.24 -1.86 -27.45
N HIS A 23 15.02 -1.73 -27.95
CA HIS A 23 14.71 -1.89 -29.38
C HIS A 23 15.43 -0.83 -30.25
N ALA A 24 15.43 0.43 -29.81
CA ALA A 24 16.17 1.50 -30.48
C ALA A 24 17.67 1.20 -30.57
N ARG A 25 18.25 0.63 -29.50
CA ARG A 25 19.67 0.26 -29.47
C ARG A 25 19.99 -0.93 -30.37
N VAL A 26 19.12 -1.94 -30.41
CA VAL A 26 19.26 -3.09 -31.30
C VAL A 26 19.21 -2.64 -32.76
N ASN A 27 18.26 -1.78 -33.10
CA ASN A 27 18.15 -1.23 -34.46
C ASN A 27 19.38 -0.42 -34.87
N ALA A 28 19.91 0.42 -33.97
CA ALA A 28 21.12 1.18 -34.26
C ALA A 28 22.34 0.26 -34.51
N LYS A 29 22.44 -0.85 -33.75
CA LYS A 29 23.47 -1.87 -33.96
C LYS A 29 23.33 -2.58 -35.30
N ILE A 30 22.10 -2.94 -35.70
CA ILE A 30 21.83 -3.59 -36.99
C ILE A 30 22.13 -2.64 -38.15
N ALA A 31 21.76 -1.37 -38.02
CA ALA A 31 21.99 -0.33 -39.03
C ALA A 31 23.47 0.05 -39.20
N GLY A 32 24.38 -0.51 -38.41
CA GLY A 32 25.81 -0.21 -38.50
C GLY A 32 26.19 1.18 -38.00
N ILE A 33 25.30 1.85 -37.24
CA ILE A 33 25.60 3.15 -36.64
C ILE A 33 26.70 2.94 -35.61
N HIS A 34 27.75 3.76 -35.66
CA HIS A 34 28.85 3.68 -34.69
C HIS A 34 28.33 3.89 -33.26
N LEU A 35 28.30 2.80 -32.48
CA LEU A 35 28.03 2.86 -31.05
C LEU A 35 29.31 3.21 -30.32
N ASP A 36 29.26 4.25 -29.49
CA ASP A 36 30.33 4.46 -28.51
C ASP A 36 30.42 3.22 -27.61
N ARG A 37 31.64 2.70 -27.42
CA ARG A 37 31.89 1.50 -26.61
C ARG A 37 31.54 1.70 -25.14
N ARG A 38 31.60 2.94 -24.63
CA ARG A 38 31.26 3.29 -23.24
C ARG A 38 29.83 3.76 -23.07
N MET A 39 29.39 4.67 -23.94
CA MET A 39 28.09 5.36 -23.81
C MET A 39 26.97 4.74 -24.66
N GLY A 40 27.30 3.89 -25.64
CA GLY A 40 26.33 3.35 -26.60
C GLY A 40 25.84 4.39 -27.61
N THR A 41 24.70 4.11 -28.23
CA THR A 41 23.94 5.09 -29.03
C THR A 41 23.08 5.95 -28.15
N ALA A 42 22.97 7.23 -28.47
CA ALA A 42 21.97 8.11 -27.86
C ALA A 42 20.57 7.51 -28.01
N VAL A 43 19.80 7.50 -26.92
CA VAL A 43 18.41 7.05 -26.92
C VAL A 43 17.55 8.15 -27.58
N PRO A 44 16.58 7.79 -28.44
CA PRO A 44 15.64 8.77 -28.98
C PRO A 44 14.98 9.60 -27.86
N THR A 45 14.84 10.90 -28.10
CA THR A 45 14.30 11.86 -27.10
C THR A 45 12.90 11.49 -26.63
N GLU A 46 12.07 10.92 -27.50
CA GLU A 46 10.73 10.45 -27.19
C GLU A 46 10.73 9.36 -26.12
N VAL A 47 11.62 8.36 -26.27
CA VAL A 47 11.76 7.25 -25.31
C VAL A 47 12.35 7.76 -23.99
N ALA A 48 13.29 8.71 -24.04
CA ALA A 48 13.84 9.34 -22.84
C ALA A 48 12.77 10.12 -22.06
N LEU A 49 11.91 10.87 -22.76
CA LEU A 49 10.79 11.59 -22.15
C LEU A 49 9.76 10.63 -21.55
N GLU A 50 9.42 9.54 -22.26
CA GLU A 50 8.53 8.50 -21.73
C GLU A 50 9.08 7.87 -20.44
N ALA A 51 10.37 7.53 -20.41
CA ALA A 51 11.04 7.00 -19.22
C ALA A 51 11.02 8.01 -18.05
N CYS A 52 11.32 9.29 -18.31
CA CYS A 52 11.27 10.33 -17.29
C CYS A 52 9.85 10.54 -16.74
N LEU A 53 8.83 10.63 -17.61
CA LEU A 53 7.45 10.84 -17.20
C LEU A 53 6.90 9.63 -16.44
N SER A 54 7.12 8.42 -16.93
CA SER A 54 6.72 7.18 -16.25
C SER A 54 7.35 7.07 -14.86
N PHE A 55 8.63 7.41 -14.72
CA PHE A 55 9.31 7.45 -13.42
C PHE A 55 8.70 8.51 -12.48
N LEU A 56 8.41 9.71 -12.98
CA LEU A 56 7.76 10.76 -12.18
C LEU A 56 6.38 10.31 -11.68
N PHE A 57 5.56 9.72 -12.54
CA PHE A 57 4.25 9.19 -12.15
C PHE A 57 4.36 8.04 -11.15
N LEU A 58 5.37 7.18 -11.29
CA LEU A 58 5.65 6.13 -10.33
C LEU A 58 5.96 6.70 -8.95
N LEU A 59 6.79 7.75 -8.90
CA LEU A 59 7.17 8.44 -7.68
C LEU A 59 5.94 9.06 -6.99
N VAL A 60 5.09 9.74 -7.75
CA VAL A 60 3.81 10.28 -7.26
C VAL A 60 2.89 9.17 -6.76
N GLY A 61 2.76 8.06 -7.49
CA GLY A 61 1.93 6.92 -7.09
C GLY A 61 2.39 6.27 -5.78
N ILE A 62 3.70 6.13 -5.60
CA ILE A 62 4.30 5.60 -4.38
C ILE A 62 4.04 6.54 -3.20
N LEU A 63 4.29 7.85 -3.38
CA LEU A 63 4.04 8.85 -2.33
C LEU A 63 2.57 8.90 -1.93
N TRP A 64 1.64 8.82 -2.88
CA TRP A 64 0.21 8.78 -2.58
C TRP A 64 -0.20 7.52 -1.81
N THR A 65 0.47 6.41 -2.07
CA THR A 65 0.18 5.13 -1.41
C THR A 65 0.80 5.04 -0.01
N ALA A 66 1.68 5.97 0.36
CA ALA A 66 2.32 5.98 1.66
C ALA A 66 1.29 6.17 2.78
N PRO A 67 1.36 5.38 3.87
CA PRO A 67 0.50 5.58 5.03
C PRO A 67 0.79 6.93 5.68
N THR A 68 -0.24 7.54 6.27
CA THR A 68 -0.08 8.79 7.02
C THR A 68 0.83 8.57 8.22
N LEU A 69 1.66 9.57 8.52
CA LEU A 69 2.46 9.53 9.73
C LEU A 69 1.55 9.61 10.95
N LYS A 70 1.70 8.63 11.86
CA LYS A 70 1.01 8.65 13.16
C LYS A 70 1.79 9.52 14.14
N GLY A 71 1.09 10.35 14.92
CA GLY A 71 1.69 11.11 16.01
C GLY A 71 2.31 10.19 17.07
N VAL A 72 3.50 10.53 17.56
CA VAL A 72 4.28 9.72 18.53
C VAL A 72 4.07 10.19 19.97
N SER A 73 3.45 11.35 20.19
CA SER A 73 3.26 11.86 21.55
C SER A 73 2.22 11.05 22.32
N TYR A 74 2.56 10.68 23.54
CA TYR A 74 1.65 10.02 24.47
C TYR A 74 0.36 10.82 24.69
N ALA A 75 0.45 12.16 24.80
CA ALA A 75 -0.72 13.02 24.96
C ALA A 75 -1.73 12.91 23.80
N SER A 76 -1.26 12.88 22.55
CA SER A 76 -2.11 12.68 21.36
C SER A 76 -2.70 11.27 21.28
N GLU A 77 -2.08 10.27 21.92
CA GLU A 77 -2.62 8.92 21.99
C GLU A 77 -3.70 8.84 23.08
N MET A 78 -3.41 9.42 24.26
CA MET A 78 -4.32 9.53 25.39
C MET A 78 -5.58 10.35 25.09
N SER A 79 -5.50 11.37 24.23
CA SER A 79 -6.65 12.21 23.90
C SER A 79 -7.79 11.44 23.23
N ASN A 80 -7.49 10.28 22.62
CA ASN A 80 -8.47 9.42 21.98
C ASN A 80 -8.97 8.28 22.90
N ARG A 81 -8.47 8.20 24.14
CA ARG A 81 -8.85 7.17 25.12
C ARG A 81 -9.79 7.76 26.18
N THR A 82 -10.71 6.93 26.69
CA THR A 82 -11.61 7.31 27.78
C THR A 82 -11.21 6.58 29.06
N VAL A 83 -11.71 7.06 30.21
CA VAL A 83 -11.44 6.42 31.50
C VAL A 83 -11.95 4.97 31.50
N ASP A 84 -13.09 4.71 30.86
CA ASP A 84 -13.67 3.37 30.79
C ASP A 84 -12.77 2.37 30.06
N THR A 85 -12.07 2.79 28.99
CA THR A 85 -11.15 1.90 28.27
C THR A 85 -9.85 1.65 29.03
N ALA A 86 -9.46 2.57 29.91
CA ALA A 86 -8.32 2.38 30.80
C ALA A 86 -8.67 1.49 32.02
N ASP A 87 -9.90 1.60 32.53
CA ASP A 87 -10.36 0.90 33.74
C ASP A 87 -10.83 -0.54 33.45
N SER A 88 -11.31 -0.82 32.24
CA SER A 88 -11.79 -2.15 31.81
C SER A 88 -10.67 -3.15 31.44
N GLY A 89 -9.61 -3.20 32.26
CA GLY A 89 -8.48 -4.10 32.07
C GLY A 89 -8.88 -5.58 32.11
N LEU A 90 -8.49 -6.34 31.08
CA LEU A 90 -8.73 -7.79 30.99
C LEU A 90 -8.09 -8.59 32.14
N GLY A 91 -7.01 -8.09 32.73
CA GLY A 91 -6.29 -8.75 33.82
C GLY A 91 -7.07 -8.84 35.14
N THR A 92 -8.08 -8.00 35.33
CA THR A 92 -8.93 -7.95 36.54
C THR A 92 -10.41 -8.10 36.22
N MET A 93 -10.72 -8.76 35.10
CA MET A 93 -12.10 -8.90 34.65
C MET A 93 -12.96 -9.66 35.67
N ASN A 94 -13.97 -8.99 36.22
CA ASN A 94 -14.92 -9.62 37.12
C ASN A 94 -16.04 -10.30 36.32
N LEU A 95 -16.10 -11.63 36.36
CA LEU A 95 -17.13 -12.45 35.71
C LEU A 95 -18.43 -12.56 36.53
N ARG A 96 -18.42 -12.17 37.81
CA ARG A 96 -19.59 -12.12 38.69
C ARG A 96 -20.16 -10.70 38.71
N HIS A 97 -20.87 -10.34 37.65
CA HIS A 97 -21.57 -9.07 37.50
C HIS A 97 -23.03 -9.29 37.09
N ARG A 98 -23.88 -8.26 37.24
CA ARG A 98 -25.33 -8.34 36.97
C ARG A 98 -25.66 -8.75 35.52
N GLY A 99 -24.74 -8.51 34.60
CA GLY A 99 -24.88 -8.90 33.19
C GLY A 99 -24.99 -10.42 32.99
N SER A 100 -24.45 -11.24 33.90
CA SER A 100 -24.59 -12.70 33.81
C SER A 100 -26.03 -13.19 33.97
N ILE A 101 -26.90 -12.39 34.59
CA ILE A 101 -28.33 -12.67 34.78
C ILE A 101 -29.15 -11.96 33.71
N LEU A 102 -28.81 -10.70 33.41
CA LEU A 102 -29.55 -9.88 32.45
C LEU A 102 -29.39 -10.33 31.00
N PHE A 103 -28.27 -10.96 30.66
CA PHE A 103 -27.97 -11.47 29.31
C PHE A 103 -27.86 -13.00 29.28
N ALA A 104 -28.39 -13.69 30.31
CA ALA A 104 -28.47 -15.14 30.29
C ALA A 104 -29.39 -15.59 29.13
N PRO A 105 -29.04 -16.66 28.39
CA PRO A 105 -29.94 -17.25 27.42
C PRO A 105 -31.26 -17.64 28.10
N GLU A 106 -32.38 -17.42 27.41
CA GLU A 106 -33.69 -17.82 27.95
C GLU A 106 -33.67 -19.33 28.27
N PRO A 107 -34.14 -19.75 29.46
CA PRO A 107 -34.10 -21.16 29.84
C PRO A 107 -34.92 -21.97 28.82
N GLN A 108 -34.27 -22.82 28.03
CA GLN A 108 -34.99 -23.75 27.17
C GLN A 108 -35.85 -24.66 28.07
N PRO A 109 -37.18 -24.73 27.86
CA PRO A 109 -38.02 -25.62 28.65
C PRO A 109 -37.55 -27.05 28.44
N ALA A 110 -37.27 -27.76 29.54
CA ALA A 110 -36.75 -29.11 29.52
C ALA A 110 -37.65 -30.00 28.65
N ALA A 111 -37.07 -30.59 27.60
CA ALA A 111 -37.75 -31.54 26.75
C ALA A 111 -38.33 -32.67 27.62
N LYS A 112 -39.66 -32.72 27.67
CA LYS A 112 -40.42 -33.70 28.44
C LYS A 112 -40.05 -35.09 27.89
N LYS A 113 -39.20 -35.83 28.63
CA LYS A 113 -38.92 -37.23 28.33
C LYS A 113 -40.25 -37.99 28.41
N ARG A 114 -40.68 -38.52 27.27
CA ARG A 114 -41.80 -39.46 27.14
C ARG A 114 -41.46 -40.78 27.82
#